data_AF-A0A9Q5ZGY5-F1
#
_entry.id   AF-A0A9Q5ZGY5-F1
#
_cell.length_a   1.000
_cell.length_b   1.000
_cell.length_c   1.000
_cell.angle_alpha   90.00
_cell.angle_beta   90.00
_cell.angle_gamma   90.00
#
_symmetry.space_group_name_H-M   'P 1'
#
loop_
_entity.id
_entity.type
_entity.pdbx_description
1 polymer ?
#
loop_
_entity_poly.entity_id
_entity_poly.type
_entity_poly.pdbx_seq_one_letter_code
_entity_poly.pdbx_strand_id
1 'polypeptide(L)'
;MVKTIDTLITLVLARIFTLLPNYLTLLKKLEVGVFFFCWRCHREAKAMPFHQARLYGDLDLADILKEQALSEYGHAQVFCQLTGSKLNMSGAGLMSREEKAAFDWGCVNWDSSGESYQADGMSTRYLSAKIFFGFRTANSYDWRDRIAFMYVLEEFQSCFYKQLLKFVPGEVQKELVPIADCEEAHAINLYALLWNLAGVEGRQKLVFWWRVRKYLGLICCPIDALYYLIKHAIAQIKRAI
;
A
#
# COMPACT_ATOMS: atom_id res chain seq x y z
N MET A 1 -3.88 -23.61 4.21
CA MET A 1 -2.51 -23.55 3.65
C MET A 1 -2.03 -22.10 3.47
N VAL A 2 -2.72 -21.26 2.68
CA VAL A 2 -2.33 -19.84 2.46
C VAL A 2 -2.22 -19.04 3.76
N LYS A 3 -3.24 -19.08 4.64
CA LYS A 3 -3.22 -18.40 5.94
C LYS A 3 -2.01 -18.79 6.81
N THR A 4 -1.57 -20.05 6.74
CA THR A 4 -0.41 -20.56 7.50
C THR A 4 0.91 -20.00 6.98
N ILE A 5 1.08 -19.95 5.65
CA ILE A 5 2.28 -19.39 5.00
C ILE A 5 2.36 -17.88 5.28
N ASP A 6 1.26 -17.16 5.08
CA ASP A 6 1.21 -15.72 5.34
C ASP A 6 1.53 -15.41 6.80
N THR A 7 0.96 -16.15 7.75
CA THR A 7 1.26 -15.98 9.18
C THR A 7 2.75 -16.14 9.49
N LEU A 8 3.42 -17.15 8.91
CA LEU A 8 4.85 -17.38 9.13
C LEU A 8 5.70 -16.26 8.52
N ILE A 9 5.42 -15.89 7.27
CA ILE A 9 6.13 -14.83 6.55
C ILE A 9 5.97 -13.50 7.30
N THR A 10 4.74 -13.14 7.66
CA THR A 10 4.47 -11.88 8.35
C THR A 10 5.06 -11.85 9.75
N LEU A 11 5.14 -12.98 10.46
CA LEU A 11 5.81 -13.06 11.75
C LEU A 11 7.31 -12.74 11.62
N VAL A 12 7.98 -13.35 10.64
CA VAL A 12 9.40 -13.11 10.36
C VAL A 12 9.61 -11.66 9.93
N LEU A 13 8.79 -11.15 9.00
CA LEU A 13 8.87 -9.76 8.55
C LEU A 13 8.64 -8.78 9.70
N ALA A 14 7.62 -8.98 10.52
CA ALA A 14 7.33 -8.12 11.67
C ALA A 14 8.52 -8.06 12.63
N ARG A 15 9.13 -9.22 12.93
CA ARG A 15 10.33 -9.27 13.76
C ARG A 15 11.47 -8.46 13.15
N ILE A 16 11.77 -8.66 11.86
CA ILE A 16 12.82 -7.90 11.15
C ILE A 16 12.49 -6.40 11.14
N PHE A 17 11.24 -6.04 10.86
CA PHE A 17 10.81 -4.65 10.73
C PHE A 17 11.00 -3.88 12.04
N THR A 18 10.68 -4.48 13.18
CA THR A 18 10.90 -3.85 14.50
C THR A 18 12.36 -3.62 14.86
N LEU A 19 13.32 -4.24 14.15
CA LEU A 19 14.74 -3.95 14.32
C LEU A 19 15.17 -2.66 13.60
N LEU A 20 14.34 -2.12 12.71
CA LEU A 20 14.63 -0.89 11.99
C LEU A 20 14.32 0.32 12.88
N PRO A 21 15.26 1.26 13.08
CA PRO A 21 15.06 2.39 13.98
C PRO A 21 13.94 3.36 13.54
N ASN A 22 13.53 3.28 12.27
CA ASN A 22 12.50 4.12 11.66
C ASN A 22 11.28 3.33 11.18
N TYR A 23 11.01 2.14 11.74
CA TYR A 23 9.97 1.24 11.24
C TYR A 23 8.58 1.91 11.18
N LEU A 24 8.18 2.69 12.19
CA LEU A 24 6.91 3.43 12.18
C LEU A 24 6.81 4.44 11.02
N THR A 25 7.93 5.03 10.62
CA THR A 25 7.96 5.91 9.44
C THR A 25 7.77 5.11 8.15
N LEU A 26 8.23 3.86 8.10
CA LEU A 26 8.01 2.98 6.95
C LEU A 26 6.54 2.53 6.89
N LEU A 27 5.90 2.26 8.02
CA LEU A 27 4.46 1.95 8.07
C LEU A 27 3.62 3.14 7.62
N LYS A 28 3.92 4.34 8.12
CA LYS A 28 3.32 5.58 7.59
C LYS A 28 3.41 5.67 6.06
N LYS A 29 4.58 5.38 5.49
CA LYS A 29 4.79 5.45 4.04
C LYS A 29 3.96 4.40 3.28
N LEU A 30 3.75 3.24 3.89
CA LEU A 30 2.87 2.21 3.35
C LEU A 30 1.44 2.78 3.23
N GLU A 31 0.85 3.26 4.33
CA GLU A 31 -0.53 3.77 4.33
C GLU A 31 -0.72 4.97 3.39
N VAL A 32 0.25 5.87 3.33
CA VAL A 32 0.24 6.97 2.36
C VAL A 32 0.23 6.43 0.92
N GLY A 33 1.00 5.37 0.66
CA GLY A 33 1.00 4.69 -0.64
C GLY A 33 -0.37 4.15 -1.03
N VAL A 34 -1.03 3.45 -0.08
CA VAL A 34 -2.36 2.88 -0.26
C VAL A 34 -3.41 3.99 -0.46
N PHE A 35 -3.39 5.02 0.38
CA PHE A 35 -4.25 6.21 0.25
C PHE A 35 -4.23 6.78 -1.18
N PHE A 36 -3.05 7.07 -1.71
CA PHE A 36 -2.95 7.69 -3.04
C PHE A 36 -3.39 6.75 -4.16
N PHE A 37 -3.13 5.44 -4.02
CA PHE A 37 -3.63 4.45 -4.98
C PHE A 37 -5.17 4.44 -4.98
N CYS A 38 -5.79 4.34 -3.81
CA CYS A 38 -7.25 4.35 -3.65
C CYS A 38 -7.86 5.67 -4.14
N TRP A 39 -7.25 6.81 -3.81
CA TRP A 39 -7.75 8.11 -4.23
C TRP A 39 -7.67 8.32 -5.74
N ARG A 40 -6.60 7.83 -6.38
CA ARG A 40 -6.53 7.82 -7.84
C ARG A 40 -7.62 6.94 -8.44
N CYS A 41 -7.81 5.74 -7.89
CA CYS A 41 -8.87 4.83 -8.32
C CYS A 41 -10.26 5.49 -8.16
N HIS A 42 -10.51 6.18 -7.05
CA HIS A 42 -11.73 6.98 -6.86
C HIS A 42 -11.96 7.98 -8.00
N ARG A 43 -10.94 8.77 -8.36
CA ARG A 43 -11.04 9.77 -9.43
C ARG A 43 -11.32 9.14 -10.79
N GLU A 44 -10.67 8.02 -11.09
CA GLU A 44 -10.89 7.29 -12.35
C GLU A 44 -12.28 6.63 -12.38
N ALA A 45 -12.77 6.11 -11.26
CA ALA A 45 -14.12 5.56 -11.12
C ALA A 45 -15.22 6.62 -11.35
N LYS A 46 -15.04 7.83 -10.82
CA LYS A 46 -15.97 8.97 -11.07
C LYS A 46 -16.08 9.35 -12.55
N ALA A 47 -15.03 9.11 -13.34
CA ALA A 47 -15.02 9.42 -14.75
C ALA A 47 -15.62 8.30 -15.61
N MET A 48 -16.06 7.19 -15.02
CA MET A 48 -16.68 6.09 -15.75
C MET A 48 -18.10 6.40 -16.22
N PRO A 49 -18.53 5.80 -17.34
CA PRO A 49 -19.94 5.78 -17.71
C PRO A 49 -20.82 5.18 -16.61
N PHE A 50 -21.98 5.79 -16.35
CA PHE A 50 -22.89 5.49 -15.24
C PHE A 50 -23.26 3.99 -15.06
N HIS A 51 -23.34 3.23 -16.15
CA HIS A 51 -23.66 1.79 -16.12
C HIS A 51 -22.50 0.89 -15.67
N GLN A 52 -21.27 1.42 -15.61
CA GLN A 52 -20.07 0.71 -15.14
C GLN A 52 -19.68 1.09 -13.71
N ALA A 53 -20.16 2.23 -13.21
CA ALA A 53 -19.85 2.74 -11.87
C ALA A 53 -20.75 2.15 -10.76
N ARG A 54 -21.99 1.76 -11.09
CA ARG A 54 -22.93 1.17 -10.12
C ARG A 54 -22.65 -0.30 -9.86
N LEU A 55 -22.46 -0.64 -8.60
CA LEU A 55 -22.57 -1.98 -8.07
C LEU A 55 -23.89 -2.09 -7.30
N TYR A 56 -24.44 -3.31 -7.19
CA TYR A 56 -25.70 -3.65 -6.52
C TYR A 56 -26.31 -2.56 -5.61
N GLY A 57 -27.54 -2.12 -5.92
CA GLY A 57 -28.37 -1.36 -4.98
C GLY A 57 -27.85 0.02 -4.57
N ASP A 58 -27.41 0.83 -5.54
CA ASP A 58 -27.00 2.24 -5.40
C ASP A 58 -25.59 2.52 -4.83
N LEU A 59 -24.77 1.51 -4.53
CA LEU A 59 -23.38 1.73 -4.11
C LEU A 59 -22.46 2.03 -5.29
N ASP A 60 -21.87 3.23 -5.29
CA ASP A 60 -20.92 3.70 -6.29
C ASP A 60 -19.51 3.17 -5.96
N LEU A 61 -18.86 2.51 -6.93
CA LEU A 61 -17.45 2.10 -6.83
C LEU A 61 -16.55 3.27 -6.40
N ALA A 62 -16.85 4.47 -6.89
CA ALA A 62 -16.10 5.66 -6.53
C ALA A 62 -16.20 5.96 -5.02
N ASP A 63 -17.38 5.84 -4.42
CA ASP A 63 -17.56 6.16 -3.00
C ASP A 63 -16.85 5.13 -2.10
N ILE A 64 -16.91 3.85 -2.43
CA ILE A 64 -16.17 2.79 -1.72
C ILE A 64 -14.66 3.09 -1.73
N LEU A 65 -14.10 3.43 -2.90
CA LEU A 65 -12.68 3.75 -3.04
C LEU A 65 -12.27 5.03 -2.32
N LYS A 66 -13.20 6.00 -2.21
CA LYS A 66 -12.99 7.23 -1.44
C LYS A 66 -12.95 6.92 0.05
N GLU A 67 -13.91 6.14 0.55
CA GLU A 67 -13.96 5.74 1.96
C GLU A 67 -12.69 5.00 2.37
N GLN A 68 -12.26 4.02 1.56
CA GLN A 68 -11.01 3.32 1.83
C GLN A 68 -9.81 4.28 1.82
N ALA A 69 -9.71 5.18 0.83
CA ALA A 69 -8.64 6.17 0.82
C ALA A 69 -8.63 7.02 2.11
N LEU A 70 -9.78 7.54 2.54
CA LEU A 70 -9.87 8.34 3.76
C LEU A 70 -9.49 7.52 5.01
N SER A 71 -9.81 6.23 5.03
CA SER A 71 -9.37 5.30 6.08
C SER A 71 -7.85 5.19 6.14
N GLU A 72 -7.19 4.92 5.00
CA GLU A 72 -5.72 4.83 4.92
C GLU A 72 -5.02 6.12 5.31
N TYR A 73 -5.63 7.25 4.96
CA TYR A 73 -5.16 8.56 5.41
C TYR A 73 -5.21 8.67 6.94
N GLY A 74 -6.28 8.19 7.57
CA GLY A 74 -6.40 8.07 9.02
C GLY A 74 -5.30 7.18 9.63
N HIS A 75 -5.02 6.01 9.04
CA HIS A 75 -3.92 5.14 9.47
C HIS A 75 -2.57 5.88 9.43
N ALA A 76 -2.30 6.60 8.34
CA ALA A 76 -1.09 7.39 8.20
C ALA A 76 -0.96 8.50 9.27
N GLN A 77 -2.07 9.13 9.65
CA GLN A 77 -2.10 10.15 10.72
C GLN A 77 -1.74 9.56 12.08
N VAL A 78 -2.22 8.36 12.40
CA VAL A 78 -1.86 7.64 13.64
C VAL A 78 -0.36 7.41 13.70
N PHE A 79 0.28 6.91 12.63
CA PHE A 79 1.73 6.74 12.60
C PHE A 79 2.51 8.07 12.68
N CYS A 80 1.92 9.17 12.20
CA CYS A 80 2.47 10.51 12.38
C CYS A 80 2.50 10.92 13.86
N GLN A 81 1.41 10.70 14.58
CA GLN A 81 1.34 10.95 16.02
C GLN A 81 2.38 10.13 16.79
N LEU A 82 2.46 8.82 16.51
CA LEU A 82 3.42 7.91 17.15
C LEU A 82 4.89 8.28 16.90
N THR A 83 5.19 8.92 15.77
CA THR A 83 6.56 9.33 15.42
C THR A 83 6.87 10.78 15.78
N GLY A 84 5.91 11.53 16.31
CA GLY A 84 6.01 12.98 16.49
C GLY A 84 6.23 13.73 15.17
N SER A 85 5.93 13.09 14.02
CA SER A 85 6.14 13.66 12.70
C SER A 85 4.84 14.23 12.15
N LYS A 86 4.93 15.31 11.39
CA LYS A 86 3.76 15.85 10.68
C LYS A 86 3.53 15.07 9.38
N LEU A 87 2.26 14.88 9.05
CA LEU A 87 1.87 14.23 7.81
C LEU A 87 1.91 15.28 6.71
N ASN A 88 3.11 15.59 6.24
CA ASN A 88 3.40 16.82 5.51
C ASN A 88 2.76 16.99 4.11
N MET A 89 1.53 16.54 3.81
CA MET A 89 0.82 16.52 2.52
C MET A 89 1.00 17.71 1.54
N SER A 90 2.08 17.72 0.74
CA SER A 90 2.08 18.37 -0.59
C SER A 90 1.39 17.47 -1.62
N GLY A 91 0.06 17.54 -1.63
CA GLY A 91 -0.80 16.97 -2.66
C GLY A 91 -1.02 17.98 -3.79
N ALA A 92 -0.02 18.27 -4.63
CA ALA A 92 -0.21 19.30 -5.65
C ALA A 92 -1.16 18.90 -6.82
N GLY A 93 -1.81 17.73 -6.73
CA GLY A 93 -2.96 17.36 -7.58
C GLY A 93 -4.26 17.02 -6.85
N LEU A 94 -4.29 17.04 -5.50
CA LEU A 94 -5.36 16.40 -4.71
C LEU A 94 -6.02 17.28 -3.64
N MET A 95 -5.54 18.50 -3.41
CA MET A 95 -6.02 19.39 -2.34
C MET A 95 -6.20 20.83 -2.86
N SER A 96 -7.16 21.57 -2.30
CA SER A 96 -7.43 22.96 -2.66
C SER A 96 -6.25 23.87 -2.28
N ARG A 97 -6.27 25.12 -2.73
CA ARG A 97 -5.18 26.07 -2.49
C ARG A 97 -5.05 26.41 -1.00
N GLU A 98 -6.14 26.38 -0.25
CA GLU A 98 -6.17 26.62 1.20
C GLU A 98 -5.54 25.47 2.01
N GLU A 99 -5.69 24.23 1.56
CA GLU A 99 -5.18 23.02 2.23
C GLU A 99 -3.66 22.82 2.03
N LYS A 100 -3.10 23.38 0.95
CA LYS A 100 -1.66 23.33 0.62
C LYS A 100 -0.78 24.17 1.54
N ALA A 101 -1.32 25.19 2.22
CA ALA A 101 -0.55 26.10 3.06
C ALA A 101 -0.15 25.50 4.43
N ALA A 102 -0.70 24.34 4.80
CA ALA A 102 -0.57 23.77 6.14
C ALA A 102 0.46 22.62 6.30
N PHE A 103 1.18 22.20 5.25
CA PHE A 103 1.94 20.94 5.24
C PHE A 103 3.24 20.98 4.37
N ASP A 104 4.41 20.56 4.90
CA ASP A 104 5.74 20.71 4.26
C ASP A 104 6.66 19.44 4.31
N TRP A 105 6.77 18.63 3.22
CA TRP A 105 7.38 17.26 3.22
C TRP A 105 8.85 17.20 2.77
N GLY A 106 9.80 17.09 3.69
CA GLY A 106 11.22 16.86 3.34
C GLY A 106 11.60 15.50 2.72
N CYS A 107 10.67 14.56 2.44
CA CYS A 107 11.03 13.20 1.98
C CYS A 107 10.10 12.59 0.91
N VAL A 108 9.16 13.37 0.36
CA VAL A 108 8.26 12.99 -0.73
C VAL A 108 8.46 14.03 -1.82
N ASN A 109 9.33 13.75 -2.79
CA ASN A 109 9.64 14.73 -3.83
C ASN A 109 8.46 14.82 -4.80
N TRP A 110 7.76 15.95 -4.73
CA TRP A 110 6.82 16.41 -5.73
C TRP A 110 7.61 16.96 -6.92
N ASP A 111 7.38 16.47 -8.13
CA ASP A 111 7.85 17.16 -9.34
C ASP A 111 6.90 18.34 -9.61
N SER A 112 7.48 19.54 -9.66
CA SER A 112 6.81 20.80 -9.95
C SER A 112 6.12 20.88 -11.33
N SER A 113 6.20 19.85 -12.17
CA SER A 113 5.62 19.81 -13.52
C SER A 113 4.09 19.62 -13.60
N GLY A 114 3.39 19.54 -12.47
CA GLY A 114 1.93 19.70 -12.45
C GLY A 114 1.09 18.46 -12.83
N GLU A 115 1.69 17.31 -13.14
CA GLU A 115 0.94 16.09 -13.43
C GLU A 115 1.56 14.85 -12.77
N SER A 116 0.72 14.12 -12.04
CA SER A 116 0.91 12.75 -11.49
C SER A 116 1.65 12.56 -10.16
N TYR A 117 0.93 11.92 -9.22
CA TYR A 117 1.52 11.13 -8.14
C TYR A 117 2.34 9.99 -8.74
N GLN A 118 3.67 9.99 -8.54
CA GLN A 118 4.53 8.88 -8.93
C GLN A 118 4.79 7.91 -7.78
N ALA A 119 3.78 7.13 -7.36
CA ALA A 119 4.07 5.81 -6.77
C ALA A 119 4.77 4.87 -7.78
N ASP A 120 4.69 5.20 -9.08
CA ASP A 120 5.22 4.38 -10.18
C ASP A 120 6.77 4.28 -10.20
N GLY A 121 7.46 5.15 -9.44
CA GLY A 121 8.89 5.03 -9.22
C GLY A 121 9.27 3.75 -8.46
N MET A 122 8.36 3.11 -7.71
CA MET A 122 8.67 1.88 -6.96
C MET A 122 8.43 0.61 -7.78
N SER A 123 7.32 0.51 -8.53
CA SER A 123 6.97 -0.63 -9.41
C SER A 123 8.04 -0.95 -10.45
N THR A 124 8.85 0.03 -10.82
CA THR A 124 9.86 -0.06 -11.89
C THR A 124 11.31 -0.04 -11.38
N ARG A 125 11.56 0.17 -10.09
CA ARG A 125 12.91 0.37 -9.55
C ARG A 125 13.53 -0.88 -8.95
N TYR A 126 12.75 -1.67 -8.22
CA TYR A 126 13.21 -2.86 -7.50
C TYR A 126 12.79 -4.13 -8.24
N LEU A 127 13.61 -5.18 -8.24
CA LEU A 127 13.27 -6.46 -8.87
C LEU A 127 12.02 -7.05 -8.22
N SER A 128 11.92 -7.00 -6.89
CA SER A 128 10.74 -7.43 -6.12
C SER A 128 9.47 -6.73 -6.59
N ALA A 129 9.52 -5.41 -6.74
CA ALA A 129 8.38 -4.63 -7.21
C ALA A 129 8.02 -4.94 -8.68
N LYS A 130 9.03 -5.10 -9.56
CA LYS A 130 8.80 -5.51 -10.95
C LYS A 130 8.13 -6.88 -11.04
N ILE A 131 8.62 -7.86 -10.28
CA ILE A 131 8.06 -9.21 -10.26
C ILE A 131 6.64 -9.19 -9.68
N PHE A 132 6.42 -8.45 -8.59
CA PHE A 132 5.11 -8.29 -7.99
C PHE A 132 4.09 -7.69 -8.96
N PHE A 133 4.46 -6.66 -9.71
CA PHE A 133 3.61 -6.04 -10.72
C PHE A 133 3.77 -6.64 -12.13
N GLY A 134 4.40 -7.81 -12.28
CA GLY A 134 4.55 -8.47 -13.59
C GLY A 134 5.18 -7.59 -14.68
N PHE A 135 6.17 -6.78 -14.33
CA PHE A 135 6.86 -5.81 -15.18
C PHE A 135 5.95 -4.72 -15.77
N ARG A 136 4.82 -4.47 -15.12
CA ARG A 136 3.88 -3.42 -15.48
C ARG A 136 3.77 -2.37 -14.38
N THR A 137 3.20 -1.22 -14.70
CA THR A 137 2.87 -0.19 -13.71
C THR A 137 1.55 -0.56 -13.03
N ALA A 138 1.38 -0.19 -11.76
CA ALA A 138 0.16 -0.48 -10.99
C ALA A 138 -1.11 0.08 -11.68
N ASN A 139 -0.97 1.19 -12.40
CA ASN A 139 -2.08 1.85 -13.10
C ASN A 139 -2.46 1.17 -14.42
N SER A 140 -1.62 0.31 -14.97
CA SER A 140 -1.91 -0.36 -16.25
C SER A 140 -2.92 -1.50 -16.15
N TYR A 141 -3.30 -1.89 -14.93
CA TYR A 141 -4.22 -2.99 -14.64
C TYR A 141 -5.68 -2.56 -14.81
N ASP A 142 -6.54 -3.50 -15.22
CA ASP A 142 -7.99 -3.28 -15.27
C ASP A 142 -8.59 -3.23 -13.86
N TRP A 143 -9.86 -2.84 -13.75
CA TRP A 143 -10.53 -2.68 -12.44
C TRP A 143 -10.58 -3.95 -11.62
N ARG A 144 -10.80 -5.11 -12.25
CA ARG A 144 -10.87 -6.39 -11.53
C ARG A 144 -9.49 -6.73 -10.97
N ASP A 145 -8.44 -6.51 -11.75
CA ASP A 145 -7.05 -6.69 -11.29
C ASP A 145 -6.67 -5.73 -10.18
N ARG A 146 -7.05 -4.44 -10.27
CA ARG A 146 -6.75 -3.44 -9.23
C ARG A 146 -7.44 -3.77 -7.90
N ILE A 147 -8.72 -4.16 -7.93
CA ILE A 147 -9.44 -4.57 -6.73
C ILE A 147 -8.86 -5.88 -6.16
N ALA A 148 -8.47 -6.82 -7.02
CA ALA A 148 -7.81 -8.06 -6.57
C ALA A 148 -6.44 -7.81 -5.95
N PHE A 149 -5.64 -6.91 -6.52
CA PHE A 149 -4.39 -6.43 -5.96
C PHE A 149 -4.61 -5.85 -4.56
N MET A 150 -5.54 -4.89 -4.44
CA MET A 150 -5.85 -4.26 -3.16
C MET A 150 -6.32 -5.27 -2.13
N TYR A 151 -7.20 -6.20 -2.48
CA TYR A 151 -7.63 -7.25 -1.56
C TYR A 151 -6.44 -8.06 -1.01
N VAL A 152 -5.52 -8.49 -1.88
CA VAL A 152 -4.34 -9.27 -1.46
C VAL A 152 -3.38 -8.42 -0.62
N LEU A 153 -3.29 -7.12 -0.90
CA LEU A 153 -2.50 -6.17 -0.12
C LEU A 153 -3.08 -6.00 1.29
N GLU A 154 -4.37 -5.67 1.41
CA GLU A 154 -5.05 -5.46 2.70
C GLU A 154 -5.07 -6.73 3.57
N GLU A 155 -5.34 -7.89 2.95
CA GLU A 155 -5.27 -9.18 3.64
C GLU A 155 -3.87 -9.42 4.24
N PHE A 156 -2.83 -9.04 3.50
CA PHE A 156 -1.46 -9.18 3.96
C PHE A 156 -1.08 -8.12 5.01
N GLN A 157 -1.54 -6.87 4.87
CA GLN A 157 -1.33 -5.81 5.86
C GLN A 157 -1.99 -6.15 7.19
N SER A 158 -3.25 -6.59 7.19
CA SER A 158 -3.93 -7.05 8.41
C SER A 158 -3.15 -8.18 9.09
N CYS A 159 -2.73 -9.19 8.32
CA CYS A 159 -1.93 -10.28 8.85
C CYS A 159 -0.60 -9.79 9.43
N PHE A 160 0.08 -8.87 8.73
CA PHE A 160 1.33 -8.26 9.15
C PHE A 160 1.17 -7.45 10.44
N TYR A 161 0.18 -6.57 10.54
CA TYR A 161 -0.08 -5.79 11.75
C TYR A 161 -0.44 -6.67 12.94
N LYS A 162 -1.24 -7.73 12.74
CA LYS A 162 -1.52 -8.72 13.79
C LYS A 162 -0.26 -9.42 14.30
N GLN A 163 0.72 -9.70 13.44
CA GLN A 163 2.02 -10.23 13.91
C GLN A 163 2.89 -9.15 14.54
N LEU A 164 2.86 -7.91 14.03
CA LEU A 164 3.64 -6.78 14.52
C LEU A 164 3.27 -6.40 15.96
N LEU A 165 1.99 -6.52 16.34
CA LEU A 165 1.52 -6.31 17.71
C LEU A 165 2.31 -7.09 18.77
N LYS A 166 2.90 -8.24 18.42
CA LYS A 166 3.69 -9.07 19.34
C LYS A 166 5.06 -8.50 19.70
N PHE A 167 5.55 -7.53 18.92
CA PHE A 167 6.93 -7.04 19.00
C PHE A 167 7.03 -5.54 19.31
N VAL A 168 5.93 -4.79 19.20
CA VAL A 168 5.92 -3.34 19.42
C VAL A 168 5.59 -2.99 20.87
N PRO A 169 6.01 -1.81 21.38
CA PRO A 169 5.68 -1.34 22.72
C PRO A 169 4.17 -1.16 22.94
N GLY A 170 3.73 -1.17 24.20
CA GLY A 170 2.32 -1.11 24.56
C GLY A 170 1.59 0.14 24.04
N GLU A 171 2.25 1.30 23.98
CA GLU A 171 1.69 2.51 23.39
C GLU A 171 1.43 2.37 21.88
N VAL A 172 2.33 1.72 21.14
CA VAL A 172 2.14 1.44 19.71
C VAL A 172 1.08 0.37 19.51
N GLN A 173 1.00 -0.64 20.38
CA GLN A 173 0.00 -1.71 20.28
C GLN A 173 -1.43 -1.15 20.32
N LYS A 174 -1.72 -0.22 21.25
CA LYS A 174 -3.05 0.38 21.41
C LYS A 174 -3.55 1.05 20.13
N GLU A 175 -2.65 1.75 19.44
CA GLU A 175 -2.95 2.44 18.18
C GLU A 175 -2.98 1.49 16.98
N LEU A 176 -2.19 0.41 17.00
CA LEU A 176 -2.07 -0.50 15.87
C LEU A 176 -3.20 -1.55 15.81
N VAL A 177 -3.80 -1.93 16.94
CA VAL A 177 -4.96 -2.86 16.98
C VAL A 177 -6.10 -2.39 16.07
N PRO A 178 -6.64 -1.16 16.22
CA PRO A 178 -7.75 -0.72 15.39
C PRO A 178 -7.39 -0.65 13.90
N ILE A 179 -6.14 -0.31 13.56
CA ILE A 179 -5.65 -0.33 12.17
C ILE A 179 -5.69 -1.77 11.63
N ALA A 180 -5.15 -2.73 12.38
CA ALA A 180 -5.10 -4.13 11.94
C ALA A 180 -6.49 -4.76 11.69
N ASP A 181 -7.48 -4.36 12.49
CA ASP A 181 -8.88 -4.76 12.33
C ASP A 181 -9.53 -4.03 11.15
N CYS A 182 -9.17 -2.76 10.92
CA CYS A 182 -9.62 -1.99 9.76
C CYS A 182 -9.12 -2.61 8.44
N GLU A 183 -7.85 -3.02 8.35
CA GLU A 183 -7.33 -3.70 7.14
C GLU A 183 -8.03 -5.03 6.86
N GLU A 184 -8.45 -5.76 7.91
CA GLU A 184 -9.26 -6.96 7.71
C GLU A 184 -10.62 -6.62 7.11
N ALA A 185 -11.27 -5.55 7.59
CA ALA A 185 -12.54 -5.07 7.05
C ALA A 185 -12.39 -4.57 5.60
N HIS A 186 -11.33 -3.82 5.28
CA HIS A 186 -10.99 -3.43 3.92
C HIS A 186 -10.87 -4.64 3.00
N ALA A 187 -10.11 -5.66 3.41
CA ALA A 187 -9.95 -6.89 2.65
C ALA A 187 -11.31 -7.60 2.41
N ILE A 188 -12.16 -7.71 3.43
CA ILE A 188 -13.50 -8.31 3.30
C ILE A 188 -14.34 -7.55 2.27
N ASN A 189 -14.38 -6.22 2.38
CA ASN A 189 -15.15 -5.35 1.48
C ASN A 189 -14.66 -5.46 0.03
N LEU A 190 -13.35 -5.44 -0.19
CA LEU A 190 -12.74 -5.61 -1.51
C LEU A 190 -13.00 -6.99 -2.11
N TYR A 191 -13.02 -8.05 -1.28
CA TYR A 191 -13.33 -9.40 -1.74
C TYR A 191 -14.79 -9.57 -2.17
N ALA A 192 -15.71 -8.89 -1.47
CA ALA A 192 -17.12 -8.81 -1.85
C ALA A 192 -17.30 -7.99 -3.13
N LEU A 193 -16.62 -6.84 -3.23
CA LEU A 193 -16.59 -6.00 -4.43
C LEU A 193 -16.09 -6.77 -5.66
N LEU A 194 -15.02 -7.55 -5.50
CA LEU A 194 -14.44 -8.33 -6.60
C LEU A 194 -15.38 -9.44 -7.09
N TRP A 195 -16.20 -10.02 -6.22
CA TRP A 195 -17.23 -10.97 -6.63
C TRP A 195 -18.22 -10.33 -7.60
N ASN A 196 -18.64 -9.10 -7.32
CA ASN A 196 -19.58 -8.38 -8.18
C ASN A 196 -18.94 -8.03 -9.53
N LEU A 197 -17.66 -7.66 -9.56
CA LEU A 197 -16.96 -7.26 -10.78
C LEU A 197 -16.49 -8.44 -11.65
N ALA A 198 -16.13 -9.57 -11.05
CA ALA A 198 -15.46 -10.69 -11.74
C ALA A 198 -16.20 -12.02 -11.65
N GLY A 199 -17.29 -12.11 -10.89
CA GLY A 199 -17.96 -13.36 -10.55
C GLY A 199 -17.10 -14.27 -9.66
N VAL A 200 -17.63 -15.47 -9.36
CA VAL A 200 -17.00 -16.43 -8.45
C VAL A 200 -15.64 -16.90 -8.96
N GLU A 201 -15.62 -17.42 -10.19
CA GLU A 201 -14.43 -18.01 -10.81
C GLU A 201 -13.37 -16.96 -11.12
N GLY A 202 -13.79 -15.81 -11.67
CA GLY A 202 -12.89 -14.70 -11.98
C GLY A 202 -12.20 -14.15 -10.73
N ARG A 203 -12.97 -13.96 -9.64
CA ARG A 203 -12.41 -13.56 -8.33
C ARG A 203 -11.34 -14.53 -7.84
N GLN A 204 -11.64 -15.83 -7.81
CA GLN A 204 -10.69 -16.84 -7.34
C GLN A 204 -9.40 -16.85 -8.16
N LYS A 205 -9.52 -16.79 -9.49
CA LYS A 205 -8.38 -16.77 -10.41
C LYS A 205 -7.50 -15.52 -10.21
N LEU A 206 -8.10 -14.33 -10.14
CA LEU A 206 -7.37 -13.08 -9.96
C LEU A 206 -6.63 -13.05 -8.61
N VAL A 207 -7.31 -13.42 -7.52
CA VAL A 207 -6.72 -13.51 -6.18
C VAL A 207 -5.56 -14.50 -6.14
N PHE A 208 -5.73 -15.66 -6.77
CA PHE A 208 -4.66 -16.65 -6.84
C PHE A 208 -3.41 -16.06 -7.51
N TRP A 209 -3.54 -15.39 -8.66
CA TRP A 209 -2.41 -14.79 -9.36
C TRP A 209 -1.73 -13.68 -8.56
N TRP A 210 -2.49 -12.80 -7.91
CA TRP A 210 -1.90 -11.76 -7.06
C TRP A 210 -1.18 -12.34 -5.84
N ARG A 211 -1.69 -13.42 -5.24
CA ARG A 211 -0.97 -14.14 -4.17
C ARG A 211 0.33 -14.77 -4.66
N VAL A 212 0.33 -15.38 -5.84
CA VAL A 212 1.57 -15.92 -6.45
C VAL A 212 2.59 -14.80 -6.66
N ARG A 213 2.16 -13.67 -7.24
CA ARG A 213 3.01 -12.50 -7.47
C ARG A 213 3.58 -11.93 -6.16
N LYS A 214 2.76 -11.87 -5.11
CA LYS A 214 3.20 -11.48 -3.75
C LYS A 214 4.37 -12.34 -3.29
N TYR A 215 4.23 -13.67 -3.34
CA TYR A 215 5.30 -14.57 -2.89
C TYR A 215 6.56 -14.46 -3.74
N LEU A 216 6.42 -14.36 -5.07
CA LEU A 216 7.57 -14.15 -5.95
C LEU A 216 8.28 -12.81 -5.65
N GLY A 217 7.51 -11.73 -5.45
CA GLY A 217 8.04 -10.43 -5.06
C GLY A 217 8.80 -10.48 -3.73
N LEU A 218 8.23 -11.14 -2.72
CA LEU A 218 8.87 -11.32 -1.40
C LEU A 218 10.19 -12.10 -1.47
N ILE A 219 10.25 -13.15 -2.30
CA ILE A 219 11.49 -13.92 -2.53
C ILE A 219 12.57 -13.03 -3.19
N CYS A 220 12.18 -12.05 -3.98
CA CYS A 220 13.11 -11.10 -4.59
C CYS A 220 13.58 -9.98 -3.65
N CYS A 221 12.92 -9.73 -2.51
CA CYS A 221 13.33 -8.67 -1.57
C CYS A 221 14.77 -8.84 -1.03
N PRO A 222 15.22 -10.05 -0.62
CA PRO A 222 16.63 -10.27 -0.25
C PRO A 222 17.62 -9.96 -1.38
N ILE A 223 17.24 -10.19 -2.64
CA ILE A 223 18.08 -9.90 -3.80
C ILE A 223 18.24 -8.38 -3.95
N ASP A 224 17.15 -7.62 -3.84
CA ASP A 224 17.19 -6.15 -3.87
C ASP A 224 18.03 -5.58 -2.71
N ALA A 225 17.90 -6.16 -1.51
CA ALA A 225 18.68 -5.77 -0.34
C ALA A 225 20.18 -6.02 -0.53
N LEU A 226 20.56 -7.21 -1.03
CA LEU A 226 21.95 -7.54 -1.33
C LEU A 226 22.53 -6.60 -2.39
N TYR A 227 21.78 -6.35 -3.46
CA TYR A 227 22.20 -5.44 -4.52
C TYR A 227 22.45 -4.01 -3.99
N TYR A 228 21.56 -3.52 -3.12
CA TYR A 228 21.71 -2.23 -2.46
C TYR A 228 22.98 -2.16 -1.59
N LEU A 229 23.21 -3.18 -0.75
CA LEU A 229 24.39 -3.25 0.12
C LEU A 229 25.70 -3.27 -0.67
N ILE A 230 25.78 -4.08 -1.73
CA ILE A 230 26.95 -4.14 -2.61
C ILE A 230 27.22 -2.77 -3.26
N LYS A 231 26.18 -2.12 -3.80
CA LYS A 231 26.31 -0.80 -4.43
C LYS A 231 26.82 0.25 -3.45
N HIS A 232 26.34 0.24 -2.21
CA HIS A 232 26.78 1.16 -1.16
C HIS A 232 28.22 0.89 -0.69
N ALA A 233 28.59 -0.38 -0.51
CA ALA A 233 29.97 -0.75 -0.16
C ALA A 233 30.97 -0.28 -1.21
N ILE A 234 30.68 -0.51 -2.50
CA ILE A 234 31.51 -0.02 -3.62
C ILE A 234 31.61 1.51 -3.61
N ALA A 235 30.51 2.22 -3.35
CA ALA A 235 30.51 3.68 -3.30
C ALA A 235 31.36 4.23 -2.14
N GLN A 236 31.38 3.55 -0.99
CA GLN A 236 32.24 3.94 0.14
C GLN A 236 33.72 3.70 -0.16
N ILE A 237 34.07 2.55 -0.75
CA ILE A 237 35.44 2.25 -1.17
C ILE A 237 35.96 3.31 -2.15
N LYS A 238 35.15 3.69 -3.15
CA LYS A 238 35.50 4.74 -4.11
C LYS A 238 35.70 6.14 -3.52
N ARG A 239 35.16 6.41 -2.32
CA ARG A 239 35.36 7.70 -1.63
C ARG A 239 36.59 7.69 -0.72
N ALA A 240 37.11 6.50 -0.39
CA ALA A 240 38.26 6.31 0.47
C ALA A 240 39.59 6.22 -0.31
N ILE A 241 39.51 6.02 -1.64
CA ILE A 241 40.63 6.09 -2.60
C ILE A 241 40.61 7.48 -3.24
#